data_AF-A0A2V7M3E7-F1
#
_entry.id   AF-A0A2V7M3E7-F1
#
_cell.length_a   1.000
_cell.length_b   1.000
_cell.length_c   1.000
_cell.angle_alpha   90.00
_cell.angle_beta   90.00
_cell.angle_gamma   90.00
#
_symmetry.space_group_name_H-M   'P 1'
#
loop_
_entity.id
_entity.type
_entity.pdbx_description
1 polymer ?
#
loop_
_entity_poly.entity_id
_entity_poly.type
_entity_poly.pdbx_seq_one_letter_code
_entity_poly.pdbx_strand_id
1 'polypeptide(L)'
;IGYNLVVNHDIVLTNNYFVGGWSHLGAWERATVSGNTLFNFADGGMVWNMGTLSGQTWNGNTFFGDSTHLAWRYDSSTVTTFDGWRTLTGFAYPGTYAGSAPTGVKIVVRPNRYEPGRANIIVYNWAQQSTVDVDVSGILDVGDRYVVKNVQDFYGTPVAGGFYTGRPVQLPMVGVTPPIPLGTTTAQPPPVTGPTFNVFVLMTTRRARCVPGEQKRAREGGGPPR
;
A
#
# COMPACT_ATOMS: atom_id res chain seq x y z
N ILE A 1 -0.99 -11.29 13.36
CA ILE A 1 -0.55 -12.30 12.38
C ILE A 1 -0.59 -13.64 13.09
N GLY A 2 -1.55 -14.49 12.73
CA GLY A 2 -1.86 -15.71 13.48
C GLY A 2 -2.71 -15.46 14.72
N TYR A 3 -3.13 -16.55 15.37
CA TYR A 3 -3.86 -16.54 16.62
C TYR A 3 -2.94 -16.26 17.81
N ASN A 4 -3.47 -15.57 18.83
CA ASN A 4 -2.71 -15.18 20.02
C ASN A 4 -2.78 -16.24 21.12
N LEU A 5 -3.94 -16.90 21.27
CA LEU A 5 -4.24 -17.84 22.35
C LEU A 5 -4.22 -19.31 21.89
N VAL A 6 -4.07 -19.52 20.59
CA VAL A 6 -3.97 -20.85 19.98
C VAL A 6 -2.66 -20.91 19.25
N VAL A 7 -1.95 -22.02 19.43
CA VAL A 7 -0.68 -22.28 18.79
C VAL A 7 -0.91 -22.43 17.28
N ASN A 8 -0.18 -21.64 16.51
CA ASN A 8 -0.09 -21.73 15.07
C ASN A 8 1.14 -22.58 14.72
N HIS A 9 1.11 -23.31 13.59
CA HIS A 9 2.22 -24.18 13.19
C HIS A 9 3.39 -23.38 12.58
N ASP A 10 3.28 -22.96 11.33
CA ASP A 10 4.41 -22.40 10.58
C ASP A 10 4.08 -21.07 9.91
N ILE A 11 5.01 -20.11 9.99
CA ILE A 11 4.96 -18.89 9.19
C ILE A 11 6.32 -18.51 8.59
N VAL A 12 6.27 -18.04 7.35
CA VAL A 12 7.38 -17.36 6.68
C VAL A 12 6.96 -15.90 6.46
N LEU A 13 7.48 -15.01 7.29
CA LEU A 13 7.22 -13.57 7.27
C LEU A 13 8.47 -12.85 6.79
N THR A 14 8.67 -12.81 5.47
CA THR A 14 9.91 -12.28 4.89
C THR A 14 9.69 -11.14 3.91
N ASN A 15 10.59 -10.16 3.93
CA ASN A 15 10.63 -9.04 2.96
C ASN A 15 9.34 -8.20 2.93
N ASN A 16 8.66 -8.09 4.08
CA ASN A 16 7.46 -7.28 4.23
C ASN A 16 7.81 -5.83 4.60
N TYR A 17 6.84 -4.94 4.42
CA TYR A 17 6.95 -3.53 4.73
C TYR A 17 5.78 -3.11 5.63
N PHE A 18 6.06 -2.96 6.93
CA PHE A 18 5.07 -2.59 7.94
C PHE A 18 5.25 -1.12 8.31
N VAL A 19 4.15 -0.37 8.31
CA VAL A 19 4.15 1.07 8.61
C VAL A 19 3.01 1.37 9.56
N GLY A 20 3.38 1.71 10.80
CA GLY A 20 2.46 2.07 11.87
C GLY A 20 1.70 0.88 12.45
N GLY A 21 1.30 1.03 13.71
CA GLY A 21 0.51 0.05 14.43
C GLY A 21 1.28 -1.20 14.86
N TRP A 22 0.73 -1.92 15.83
CA TRP A 22 1.33 -3.13 16.37
C TRP A 22 1.43 -4.24 15.32
N SER A 23 2.66 -4.66 15.02
CA SER A 23 2.90 -5.95 14.37
C SER A 23 2.75 -7.06 15.42
N HIS A 24 1.50 -7.44 15.70
CA HIS A 24 1.19 -8.57 16.57
C HIS A 24 1.58 -9.87 15.88
N LEU A 25 2.63 -10.53 16.35
CA LEU A 25 3.00 -11.88 15.94
C LEU A 25 2.44 -12.87 16.97
N GLY A 26 1.45 -13.65 16.54
CA GLY A 26 0.79 -14.67 17.34
C GLY A 26 1.72 -15.79 17.81
N ALA A 27 1.18 -16.76 18.54
CA ALA A 27 1.96 -17.86 19.08
C ALA A 27 2.29 -18.87 17.97
N TRP A 28 3.50 -18.81 17.39
CA TRP A 28 3.94 -19.72 16.32
C TRP A 28 4.93 -20.76 16.85
N GLU A 29 4.71 -22.05 16.55
CA GLU A 29 5.69 -23.12 16.77
C GLU A 29 6.96 -22.87 15.96
N ARG A 30 6.81 -22.46 14.70
CA ARG A 30 7.90 -22.12 13.80
C ARG A 30 7.63 -20.80 13.09
N ALA A 31 8.55 -19.85 13.19
CA ALA A 31 8.47 -18.60 12.45
C ALA A 31 9.81 -18.25 11.84
N THR A 32 9.82 -17.91 10.55
CA THR A 32 10.95 -17.23 9.92
C THR A 32 10.55 -15.78 9.69
N VAL A 33 11.17 -14.86 10.43
CA VAL A 33 10.88 -13.43 10.36
C VAL A 33 12.14 -12.70 9.92
N SER A 34 12.28 -12.49 8.60
CA SER A 34 13.53 -11.99 8.03
C SER A 34 13.40 -10.94 6.94
N GLY A 35 14.34 -9.99 6.92
CA GLY A 35 14.42 -8.98 5.86
C GLY A 35 13.23 -8.02 5.81
N ASN A 36 12.42 -7.96 6.85
CA ASN A 36 11.27 -7.05 6.90
C ASN A 36 11.74 -5.63 7.23
N THR A 37 11.05 -4.63 6.69
CA THR A 37 11.15 -3.25 7.13
C THR A 37 9.94 -2.91 7.98
N LEU A 38 10.16 -2.40 9.20
CA LEU A 38 9.10 -1.95 10.09
C LEU A 38 9.36 -0.51 10.48
N PHE A 39 8.34 0.33 10.35
CA PHE A 39 8.34 1.70 10.82
C PHE A 39 7.21 1.88 11.83
N ASN A 40 7.49 2.58 12.93
CA ASN A 40 6.47 2.96 13.90
C ASN A 40 6.51 4.47 14.16
N PHE A 41 5.32 5.03 14.39
CA PHE A 41 5.14 6.42 14.82
C PHE A 41 5.37 6.56 16.33
N ALA A 42 5.54 7.79 16.79
CA ALA A 42 5.86 8.07 18.20
C ALA A 42 4.77 7.65 19.20
N ASP A 43 3.54 7.42 18.76
CA ASP A 43 2.39 7.00 19.57
C ASP A 43 1.98 5.54 19.36
N GLY A 44 2.66 4.82 18.45
CA GLY A 44 2.30 3.46 18.07
C GLY A 44 3.12 2.38 18.78
N GLY A 45 2.80 1.13 18.45
CA GLY A 45 3.62 -0.03 18.80
C GLY A 45 4.36 -0.60 17.60
N MET A 46 5.49 -1.26 17.86
CA MET A 46 6.37 -1.85 16.85
C MET A 46 6.07 -3.33 16.67
N VAL A 47 6.45 -4.17 17.64
CA VAL A 47 6.26 -5.62 17.59
C VAL A 47 5.75 -6.14 18.93
N TRP A 48 4.78 -7.06 18.85
CA TRP A 48 4.36 -7.88 19.99
C TRP A 48 4.45 -9.35 19.63
N ASN A 49 5.42 -10.06 20.22
CA ASN A 49 5.56 -11.51 20.09
C ASN A 49 4.73 -12.24 21.15
N MET A 50 4.07 -13.32 20.76
CA MET A 50 3.35 -14.22 21.66
C MET A 50 3.98 -15.61 21.67
N GLY A 51 3.82 -16.32 22.79
CA GLY A 51 4.12 -17.74 22.89
C GLY A 51 5.60 -18.09 22.95
N THR A 52 5.91 -19.35 22.61
CA THR A 52 7.27 -19.89 22.71
C THR A 52 8.14 -19.42 21.54
N LEU A 53 9.40 -19.10 21.82
CA LEU A 53 10.33 -18.54 20.83
C LEU A 53 11.32 -19.56 20.26
N SER A 54 11.38 -20.79 20.79
CA SER A 54 12.41 -21.80 20.47
C SER A 54 12.44 -22.23 19.00
N GLY A 55 11.32 -22.14 18.27
CA GLY A 55 11.27 -22.38 16.83
C GLY A 55 11.22 -21.13 15.96
N GLN A 56 11.42 -19.94 16.55
CA GLN A 56 11.40 -18.68 15.82
C GLN A 56 12.83 -18.24 15.45
N THR A 57 13.03 -17.92 14.17
CA THR A 57 14.25 -17.34 13.64
C THR A 57 13.97 -15.93 13.18
N TRP A 58 14.67 -14.96 13.77
CA TRP A 58 14.61 -13.56 13.41
C TRP A 58 15.97 -13.09 12.90
N ASN A 59 16.02 -12.56 11.67
CA ASN A 59 17.26 -12.02 11.12
C ASN A 59 17.05 -10.83 10.17
N GLY A 60 18.04 -9.94 10.10
CA GLY A 60 18.14 -8.96 9.01
C GLY A 60 16.93 -8.01 8.85
N ASN A 61 16.09 -7.85 9.87
CA ASN A 61 15.00 -6.88 9.82
C ASN A 61 15.55 -5.45 10.01
N THR A 62 14.89 -4.48 9.40
CA THR A 62 15.23 -3.06 9.51
C THR A 62 14.11 -2.33 10.23
N PHE A 63 14.44 -1.66 11.32
CA PHE A 63 13.49 -0.90 12.12
C PHE A 63 13.68 0.60 11.89
N PHE A 64 12.60 1.35 11.86
CA PHE A 64 12.61 2.81 11.81
C PHE A 64 11.68 3.37 12.88
N GLY A 65 12.08 4.50 13.45
CA GLY A 65 11.39 5.18 14.54
C GLY A 65 12.37 5.52 15.66
N ASP A 66 11.84 5.79 16.85
CA ASP A 66 12.66 5.99 18.04
C ASP A 66 12.94 4.65 18.73
N SER A 67 14.22 4.23 18.72
CA SER A 67 14.67 2.98 19.34
C SER A 67 14.49 2.92 20.86
N THR A 68 14.36 4.09 21.51
CA THR A 68 14.18 4.22 22.95
C THR A 68 12.71 4.28 23.35
N HIS A 69 11.79 4.37 22.38
CA HIS A 69 10.36 4.40 22.64
C HIS A 69 9.84 3.05 23.15
N LEU A 70 8.86 3.10 24.05
CA LEU A 70 8.21 1.92 24.63
C LEU A 70 7.19 1.32 23.66
N ALA A 71 7.70 0.72 22.59
CA ALA A 71 6.92 0.20 21.47
C ALA A 71 7.00 -1.33 21.31
N TRP A 72 7.57 -2.06 22.25
CA TRP A 72 7.83 -3.50 22.09
C TRP A 72 7.19 -4.33 23.19
N ARG A 73 6.79 -5.56 22.87
CA ARG A 73 6.15 -6.48 23.83
C ARG A 73 6.54 -7.94 23.58
N TYR A 74 6.57 -8.70 24.66
CA TYR A 74 6.65 -10.15 24.62
C TYR A 74 5.70 -10.76 25.66
N ASP A 75 4.83 -11.65 25.20
CA ASP A 75 3.92 -12.54 25.96
C ASP A 75 3.06 -11.88 27.05
N SER A 76 2.98 -10.55 27.03
CA SER A 76 2.29 -9.73 28.02
C SER A 76 1.93 -8.38 27.41
N SER A 77 1.08 -7.63 28.10
CA SER A 77 0.72 -6.25 27.72
C SER A 77 1.78 -5.22 28.14
N THR A 78 2.82 -5.62 28.87
CA THR A 78 3.88 -4.72 29.35
C THR A 78 4.75 -4.26 28.18
N VAL A 79 4.77 -2.95 27.96
CA VAL A 79 5.59 -2.31 26.93
C VAL A 79 7.04 -2.16 27.40
N THR A 80 7.96 -2.27 26.45
CA THR A 80 9.40 -2.10 26.68
C THR A 80 10.08 -1.46 25.45
N THR A 81 11.35 -1.10 25.59
CA THR A 81 12.19 -0.59 24.50
C THR A 81 12.65 -1.72 23.59
N PHE A 82 13.31 -1.40 22.48
CA PHE A 82 13.90 -2.43 21.62
C PHE A 82 14.90 -3.31 22.35
N ASP A 83 15.81 -2.72 23.13
CA ASP A 83 16.81 -3.47 23.90
C ASP A 83 16.19 -4.32 25.02
N GLY A 84 15.15 -3.81 25.66
CA GLY A 84 14.38 -4.59 26.63
C GLY A 84 13.70 -5.80 25.98
N TRP A 85 13.10 -5.61 24.80
CA TRP A 85 12.50 -6.71 24.05
C TRP A 85 13.52 -7.74 23.56
N ARG A 86 14.71 -7.30 23.12
CA ARG A 86 15.81 -8.22 22.79
C ARG A 86 16.24 -9.06 23.99
N THR A 87 16.28 -8.44 25.17
CA THR A 87 16.61 -9.15 26.42
C THR A 87 15.54 -10.19 26.77
N LEU A 88 14.25 -9.82 26.65
CA LEU A 88 13.13 -10.72 26.93
C LEU A 88 13.04 -11.89 25.94
N THR A 89 13.36 -11.65 24.66
CA THR A 89 13.21 -12.67 23.61
C THR A 89 14.45 -13.52 23.40
N GLY A 90 15.63 -13.03 23.78
CA GLY A 90 16.91 -13.72 23.55
C GLY A 90 17.31 -13.81 22.07
N PHE A 91 16.64 -13.07 21.17
CA PHE A 91 17.01 -13.08 19.76
C PHE A 91 18.38 -12.42 19.57
N ALA A 92 19.33 -13.18 19.01
CA ALA A 92 20.70 -12.71 18.82
C ALA A 92 20.79 -11.54 17.81
N TYR A 93 20.11 -11.67 16.66
CA TYR A 93 20.20 -10.73 15.54
C TYR A 93 18.85 -10.38 14.90
N PRO A 94 17.83 -9.94 15.66
CA PRO A 94 16.49 -9.75 15.12
C PRO A 94 16.41 -8.62 14.08
N GLY A 95 17.39 -7.72 14.05
CA GLY A 95 17.44 -6.57 13.15
C GLY A 95 18.10 -5.37 13.82
N THR A 96 18.10 -4.24 13.13
CA THR A 96 18.71 -2.98 13.60
C THR A 96 17.83 -1.77 13.28
N TYR A 97 17.89 -0.74 14.11
CA TYR A 97 17.33 0.56 13.76
C TYR A 97 18.21 1.26 12.72
N ALA A 98 17.61 1.73 11.63
CA ALA A 98 18.30 2.43 10.55
C ALA A 98 18.05 3.94 10.54
N GLY A 99 17.20 4.46 11.44
CA GLY A 99 16.91 5.88 11.57
C GLY A 99 15.50 6.13 12.11
N SER A 100 15.09 7.40 12.15
CA SER A 100 13.75 7.79 12.61
C SER A 100 12.66 7.50 11.57
N ALA A 101 12.97 7.53 10.29
CA ALA A 101 12.06 7.17 9.20
C ALA A 101 12.84 6.66 7.98
N PRO A 102 12.21 5.85 7.10
CA PRO A 102 12.76 5.56 5.79
C PRO A 102 12.95 6.83 4.96
N THR A 103 13.83 6.79 3.96
CA THR A 103 14.06 7.92 3.03
C THR A 103 13.52 7.60 1.64
N GLY A 104 13.29 8.64 0.83
CA GLY A 104 12.92 8.46 -0.57
C GLY A 104 11.47 8.04 -0.76
N VAL A 105 11.20 7.32 -1.85
CA VAL A 105 9.87 6.84 -2.21
C VAL A 105 9.91 5.33 -2.42
N LYS A 106 9.02 4.60 -1.76
CA LYS A 106 8.79 3.18 -2.02
C LYS A 106 7.49 3.03 -2.81
N ILE A 107 7.60 2.46 -4.00
CA ILE A 107 6.47 2.22 -4.90
C ILE A 107 6.27 0.71 -5.03
N VAL A 108 5.04 0.24 -4.86
CA VAL A 108 4.65 -1.15 -5.10
C VAL A 108 3.48 -1.16 -6.07
N VAL A 109 3.70 -1.72 -7.26
CA VAL A 109 2.64 -1.94 -8.25
C VAL A 109 2.20 -3.40 -8.16
N ARG A 110 0.93 -3.61 -7.81
CA ARG A 110 0.32 -4.94 -7.66
C ARG A 110 -0.72 -5.16 -8.77
N PRO A 111 -0.38 -5.91 -9.83
CA PRO A 111 -1.34 -6.30 -10.86
C PRO A 111 -2.52 -7.06 -10.24
N ASN A 112 -3.71 -6.85 -10.79
CA ASN A 112 -4.87 -7.69 -10.48
C ASN A 112 -4.81 -8.97 -11.32
N ARG A 113 -4.70 -10.13 -10.65
CA ARG A 113 -4.64 -11.45 -11.30
C ARG A 113 -5.89 -11.78 -12.12
N TYR A 114 -7.03 -11.16 -11.82
CA TYR A 114 -8.33 -11.48 -12.42
C TYR A 114 -8.82 -10.43 -13.41
N GLU A 115 -8.12 -9.29 -13.51
CA GLU A 115 -8.53 -8.17 -14.35
C GLU A 115 -7.28 -7.56 -15.02
N PRO A 116 -6.87 -8.08 -16.19
CA PRO A 116 -5.77 -7.52 -16.97
C PRO A 116 -5.97 -6.03 -17.21
N GLY A 117 -4.88 -5.26 -17.19
CA GLY A 117 -4.95 -3.80 -17.30
C GLY A 117 -5.37 -3.07 -16.02
N ARG A 118 -5.49 -3.78 -14.89
CA ARG A 118 -5.76 -3.18 -13.58
C ARG A 118 -4.65 -3.47 -12.57
N ALA A 119 -4.26 -2.46 -11.80
CA ALA A 119 -3.31 -2.60 -10.70
C ALA A 119 -3.62 -1.67 -9.52
N ASN A 120 -3.27 -2.13 -8.32
CA ASN A 120 -3.15 -1.26 -7.16
C ASN A 120 -1.71 -0.73 -7.12
N ILE A 121 -1.55 0.58 -7.01
CA ILE A 121 -0.26 1.26 -6.87
C ILE A 121 -0.20 1.81 -5.45
N ILE A 122 0.75 1.34 -4.66
CA ILE A 122 0.94 1.72 -3.26
C ILE A 122 2.22 2.55 -3.19
N VAL A 123 2.12 3.78 -2.67
CA VAL A 123 3.23 4.71 -2.58
C VAL A 123 3.44 5.13 -1.14
N TYR A 124 4.62 4.81 -0.59
CA TYR A 124 5.14 5.42 0.63
C TYR A 124 6.15 6.50 0.24
N ASN A 125 5.77 7.77 0.39
CA ASN A 125 6.52 8.95 -0.04
C ASN A 125 7.14 9.66 1.17
N TRP A 126 8.18 9.04 1.71
CA TRP A 126 8.94 9.60 2.83
C TRP A 126 9.68 10.88 2.45
N ALA A 127 10.01 11.06 1.17
CA ALA A 127 10.61 12.26 0.62
C ALA A 127 9.64 13.45 0.48
N GLN A 128 8.34 13.28 0.75
CA GLN A 128 7.32 14.34 0.65
C GLN A 128 7.28 15.01 -0.73
N GLN A 129 7.58 14.25 -1.79
CA GLN A 129 7.51 14.76 -3.17
C GLN A 129 6.07 15.12 -3.53
N SER A 130 5.87 16.18 -4.33
CA SER A 130 4.54 16.57 -4.81
C SER A 130 4.00 15.62 -5.89
N THR A 131 4.90 14.98 -6.63
CA THR A 131 4.61 14.00 -7.69
C THR A 131 5.61 12.86 -7.66
N VAL A 132 5.18 11.66 -8.04
CA VAL A 132 6.04 10.48 -8.16
C VAL A 132 5.87 9.83 -9.53
N ASP A 133 6.96 9.36 -10.13
CA ASP A 133 6.93 8.63 -11.40
C ASP A 133 6.80 7.13 -11.14
N VAL A 134 5.74 6.52 -11.66
CA VAL A 134 5.42 5.11 -11.44
C VAL A 134 5.57 4.32 -12.74
N ASP A 135 6.46 3.33 -12.74
CA ASP A 135 6.54 2.36 -13.83
C ASP A 135 5.32 1.43 -13.81
N VAL A 136 4.56 1.45 -14.90
CA VAL A 136 3.36 0.63 -15.11
C VAL A 136 3.44 -0.20 -16.40
N SER A 137 4.65 -0.33 -16.97
CA SER A 137 4.90 -1.06 -18.22
C SER A 137 4.52 -2.55 -18.14
N GLY A 138 4.53 -3.14 -16.95
CA GLY A 138 4.01 -4.49 -16.71
C GLY A 138 2.48 -4.60 -16.63
N ILE A 139 1.76 -3.48 -16.72
CA ILE A 139 0.29 -3.42 -16.61
C ILE A 139 -0.37 -2.91 -17.90
N LEU A 140 0.26 -1.95 -18.58
CA LEU A 140 -0.28 -1.26 -19.75
C LEU A 140 0.62 -1.45 -20.96
N ASP A 141 0.01 -1.67 -22.11
CA ASP A 141 0.67 -1.64 -23.41
C ASP A 141 0.64 -0.22 -24.01
N VAL A 142 1.63 0.12 -24.83
CA VAL A 142 1.67 1.42 -25.51
C VAL A 142 0.41 1.60 -26.36
N GLY A 143 -0.28 2.73 -26.18
CA GLY A 143 -1.56 3.02 -26.83
C GLY A 143 -2.80 2.54 -26.07
N ASP A 144 -2.63 1.91 -24.91
CA ASP A 144 -3.76 1.64 -24.00
C ASP A 144 -4.33 2.94 -23.45
N ARG A 145 -5.65 3.02 -23.43
CA ARG A 145 -6.34 4.11 -22.75
C ARG A 145 -6.52 3.74 -21.29
N TYR A 146 -6.04 4.57 -20.37
CA TYR A 146 -6.09 4.28 -18.94
C TYR A 146 -6.61 5.46 -18.12
N VAL A 147 -7.00 5.16 -16.89
CA VAL A 147 -7.26 6.13 -15.83
C VAL A 147 -6.62 5.65 -14.53
N VAL A 148 -6.28 6.59 -13.66
CA VAL A 148 -5.80 6.33 -12.31
C VAL A 148 -6.69 7.07 -11.32
N LYS A 149 -7.14 6.36 -10.28
CA LYS A 149 -8.01 6.87 -9.21
C LYS A 149 -7.27 6.83 -7.88
N ASN A 150 -7.39 7.85 -7.04
CA ASN A 150 -6.97 7.77 -5.63
C ASN A 150 -7.99 6.92 -4.86
N VAL A 151 -7.54 5.96 -4.05
CA VAL A 151 -8.45 5.09 -3.27
C VAL A 151 -9.24 5.88 -2.23
N GLN A 152 -8.69 6.98 -1.69
CA GLN A 152 -9.39 7.85 -0.75
C GLN A 152 -10.59 8.57 -1.40
N ASP A 153 -10.61 8.72 -2.73
CA ASP A 153 -11.73 9.28 -3.49
C ASP A 153 -11.91 8.52 -4.82
N PHE A 154 -12.24 7.23 -4.71
CA PHE A 154 -12.28 6.33 -5.87
C PHE A 154 -13.31 6.76 -6.94
N TYR A 155 -14.42 7.35 -6.50
CA TYR A 155 -15.51 7.79 -7.38
C TYR A 155 -15.37 9.24 -7.87
N GLY A 156 -14.45 10.02 -7.30
CA GLY A 156 -14.15 11.37 -7.75
C GLY A 156 -13.36 11.44 -9.05
N THR A 157 -12.73 12.59 -9.31
CA THR A 157 -12.01 12.85 -10.57
C THR A 157 -10.76 11.97 -10.68
N PRO A 158 -10.48 11.34 -11.85
CA PRO A 158 -9.21 10.66 -12.07
C PRO A 158 -8.01 11.59 -11.83
N VAL A 159 -7.01 11.09 -11.11
CA VAL A 159 -5.77 11.85 -10.81
C VAL A 159 -4.78 11.84 -11.98
N ALA A 160 -4.90 10.86 -12.87
CA ALA A 160 -4.17 10.76 -14.12
C ALA A 160 -4.98 9.92 -15.12
N GLY A 161 -4.65 10.03 -16.39
CA GLY A 161 -5.26 9.23 -17.46
C GLY A 161 -4.85 9.72 -18.84
N GLY A 162 -5.20 8.94 -19.86
CA GLY A 162 -4.85 9.24 -21.24
C GLY A 162 -4.49 7.99 -22.01
N PHE A 163 -3.65 8.13 -23.03
CA PHE A 163 -3.03 7.02 -23.73
C PHE A 163 -1.64 6.76 -23.15
N TYR A 164 -1.34 5.50 -22.84
CA TYR A 164 -0.04 5.12 -22.32
C TYR A 164 1.03 5.26 -23.41
N THR A 165 2.10 5.97 -23.10
CA THR A 165 3.17 6.31 -24.06
C THR A 165 4.43 5.46 -23.87
N GLY A 166 4.40 4.45 -23.00
CA GLY A 166 5.58 3.66 -22.63
C GLY A 166 6.51 4.35 -21.62
N ARG A 167 6.10 5.51 -21.09
CA ARG A 167 6.83 6.23 -20.03
C ARG A 167 6.17 6.01 -18.67
N PRO A 168 6.90 6.13 -17.54
CA PRO A 168 6.29 6.14 -16.22
C PRO A 168 5.12 7.13 -16.13
N VAL A 169 4.07 6.74 -15.40
CA VAL A 169 2.92 7.60 -15.14
C VAL A 169 3.23 8.47 -13.92
N GLN A 170 3.19 9.78 -14.10
CA GLN A 170 3.36 10.73 -13.01
C GLN A 170 2.08 10.80 -12.18
N LEU A 171 2.17 10.52 -10.88
CA LEU A 171 1.05 10.54 -9.95
C LEU A 171 1.21 11.69 -8.95
N PRO A 172 0.16 12.52 -8.75
CA PRO A 172 0.19 13.55 -7.72
C PRO A 172 0.10 12.91 -6.34
N MET A 173 0.94 13.37 -5.43
CA MET A 173 0.94 12.90 -4.04
C MET A 173 0.14 13.79 -3.11
N VAL A 174 -0.42 14.91 -3.58
CA VAL A 174 -1.33 15.73 -2.76
C VAL A 174 -2.44 14.87 -2.16
N GLY A 175 -2.72 15.08 -0.87
CA GLY A 175 -3.80 14.39 -0.18
C GLY A 175 -5.16 14.74 -0.77
N VAL A 176 -6.07 13.78 -0.78
CA VAL A 176 -7.48 13.98 -1.16
C VAL A 176 -8.34 13.72 0.05
N THR A 177 -9.29 14.62 0.33
CA THR A 177 -10.26 14.45 1.41
C THR A 177 -11.21 13.30 1.05
N PRO A 178 -11.25 12.21 1.83
CA PRO A 178 -12.18 11.13 1.55
C PRO A 178 -13.64 11.56 1.76
N PRO A 179 -14.60 10.93 1.07
CA PRO A 179 -16.01 11.18 1.32
C PRO A 179 -16.42 10.69 2.71
N ILE A 180 -17.46 11.30 3.27
CA ILE A 180 -18.06 10.86 4.53
C ILE A 180 -18.77 9.52 4.30
N PRO A 181 -18.47 8.48 5.13
CA PRO A 181 -19.18 7.21 5.06
C PRO A 181 -20.70 7.38 5.23
N LEU A 182 -21.47 6.72 4.38
CA LEU A 182 -22.93 6.66 4.51
C LEU A 182 -23.33 5.65 5.59
N GLY A 183 -24.44 5.92 6.30
CA GLY A 183 -25.03 4.99 7.27
C GLY A 183 -24.94 5.43 8.74
N THR A 184 -24.39 6.61 9.02
CA THR A 184 -24.45 7.23 10.36
C THR A 184 -24.37 8.76 10.27
N THR A 185 -24.99 9.46 11.22
CA THR A 185 -24.96 10.93 11.31
C THR A 185 -23.72 11.48 12.01
N THR A 186 -22.91 10.59 12.63
CA THR A 186 -21.68 10.95 13.34
C THR A 186 -20.42 10.62 12.56
N ALA A 187 -20.54 10.06 11.35
CA ALA A 187 -19.39 9.72 10.53
C ALA A 187 -18.61 10.99 10.17
N GLN A 188 -17.30 10.91 10.36
CA GLN A 188 -16.34 11.88 9.85
C GLN A 188 -15.58 11.24 8.68
N PRO A 189 -15.06 12.05 7.75
CA PRO A 189 -14.21 11.50 6.70
C PRO A 189 -12.99 10.82 7.35
N PRO A 190 -12.54 9.68 6.82
CA PRO A 190 -11.27 9.10 7.21
C PRO A 190 -10.11 10.11 7.13
N PRO A 191 -9.04 9.93 7.91
CA PRO A 191 -7.86 10.79 7.83
C PRO A 191 -7.26 10.83 6.43
N VAL A 192 -6.83 12.02 6.00
CA VAL A 192 -6.07 12.19 4.75
C VAL A 192 -4.67 11.58 4.94
N THR A 193 -4.24 10.77 3.99
CA THR A 193 -2.95 10.05 4.08
C THR A 193 -1.82 10.68 3.28
N GLY A 194 -2.16 11.46 2.25
CA GLY A 194 -1.18 12.21 1.47
C GLY A 194 -0.59 13.41 2.23
N PRO A 195 0.63 13.84 1.90
CA PRO A 195 1.46 13.29 0.82
C PRO A 195 2.35 12.11 1.20
N THR A 196 2.37 11.72 2.48
CA THR A 196 3.23 10.64 2.99
C THR A 196 2.85 9.27 2.45
N PHE A 197 1.57 8.99 2.29
CA PHE A 197 1.07 7.72 1.78
C PHE A 197 -0.10 7.96 0.83
N ASN A 198 -0.10 7.28 -0.31
CA ASN A 198 -1.27 7.21 -1.18
C ASN A 198 -1.38 5.81 -1.78
N VAL A 199 -2.61 5.39 -2.02
CA VAL A 199 -2.91 4.20 -2.84
C VAL A 199 -3.76 4.64 -4.01
N PHE A 200 -3.40 4.13 -5.18
CA PHE A 200 -4.11 4.38 -6.42
C PHE A 200 -4.57 3.09 -7.07
N VAL A 201 -5.64 3.18 -7.85
CA VAL A 201 -6.11 2.11 -8.73
C VAL A 201 -5.95 2.57 -10.16
N LEU A 202 -5.09 1.89 -10.90
CA LEU A 202 -4.94 2.05 -12.35
C LEU A 202 -5.87 1.07 -13.05
N MET A 203 -6.55 1.52 -14.09
CA MET A 203 -7.48 0.72 -14.90
C MET A 203 -7.37 1.09 -16.37
N THR A 204 -7.27 0.10 -17.26
CA THR A 204 -7.57 0.29 -18.68
C THR A 204 -9.04 0.62 -18.84
N THR A 205 -9.34 1.62 -19.66
CA THR A 205 -10.69 1.92 -20.09
C THR A 205 -10.90 1.25 -21.44
N ARG A 206 -12.01 0.50 -21.61
CA ARG A 206 -12.34 -0.06 -22.93
C ARG A 206 -12.34 1.07 -23.96
N ARG A 207 -11.75 0.82 -25.13
CA ARG A 207 -12.02 1.67 -26.29
C ARG A 207 -13.54 1.71 -26.46
N ALA A 208 -14.12 2.91 -26.59
CA ALA A 208 -15.42 2.99 -27.23
C ALA A 208 -15.28 2.20 -28.53
N ARG A 209 -16.08 1.15 -28.73
CA ARG A 209 -16.09 0.50 -30.03
C ARG A 209 -16.46 1.60 -31.01
N CYS A 210 -15.53 2.02 -31.87
CA CYS A 210 -15.95 2.59 -33.14
C CYS A 210 -16.80 1.49 -33.77
N VAL A 211 -18.11 1.69 -33.82
CA VAL A 211 -18.96 0.95 -34.75
C VAL A 211 -18.69 1.62 -36.10
N PRO A 212 -17.96 1.00 -37.04
CA PRO A 212 -17.83 1.56 -38.37
C PRO A 212 -19.19 1.36 -39.04
N GLY A 213 -19.99 2.43 -39.16
CA GLY A 213 -21.30 2.28 -39.80
C GLY A 213 -22.26 3.46 -39.81
N GLU A 214 -22.06 4.52 -39.03
CA GLU A 214 -23.04 5.63 -38.95
C GLU A 214 -22.50 6.97 -39.48
N GLN A 215 -21.73 6.93 -40.57
CA GLN A 215 -21.54 8.08 -41.44
C GLN A 215 -21.93 7.71 -42.86
N LYS A 216 -23.23 7.76 -43.17
CA LYS A 216 -23.76 8.08 -44.50
C LYS A 216 -25.28 8.22 -44.47
N ARG A 217 -25.75 9.46 -44.36
CA ARG A 217 -26.73 10.09 -45.28
C ARG A 217 -27.05 11.50 -44.78
N ALA A 218 -26.16 12.42 -45.10
CA ALA A 218 -26.50 13.83 -45.19
C ALA A 218 -25.86 14.36 -46.47
N ARG A 219 -26.59 14.22 -47.59
CA ARG A 219 -26.61 15.07 -48.80
C ARG A 219 -27.06 14.28 -50.01
N GLU A 220 -28.20 14.70 -50.54
CA GLU A 220 -28.64 14.76 -51.95
C GLU A 220 -30.14 15.13 -51.86
N GLY A 221 -30.49 16.41 -51.90
CA GLY A 221 -30.79 17.13 -53.15
C GLY A 221 -32.25 16.82 -53.53
N GLY A 222 -33.23 17.70 -53.32
CA GLY A 222 -33.30 19.04 -53.88
C GLY A 222 -33.75 18.96 -55.35
N GLY A 223 -35.06 18.81 -55.59
CA GLY A 223 -35.68 18.83 -56.92
C GLY A 223 -37.21 18.94 -56.85
N PRO A 224 -37.87 19.92 -57.53
CA PRO A 224 -39.24 20.38 -57.24
C PRO A 224 -40.32 19.70 -58.13
N PRO A 225 -41.63 20.03 -58.00
CA PRO A 225 -42.74 19.09 -58.19
C PRO A 225 -43.34 19.11 -59.61
N ARG A 226 -43.97 18.00 -59.99
CA ARG A 226 -45.21 17.92 -60.79
C ARG A 226 -45.99 16.68 -60.42
#